data_AF-A0A1I1XQM8-F1
#
_entry.id   AF-A0A1I1XQM8-F1
#
_cell.length_a   1.000
_cell.length_b   1.000
_cell.length_c   1.000
_cell.angle_alpha   90.00
_cell.angle_beta   90.00
_cell.angle_gamma   90.00
#
_symmetry.space_group_name_H-M   'P 1'
#
loop_
_entity.id
_entity.type
_entity.pdbx_description
1 polymer ?
#
loop_
_entity_poly.entity_id
_entity_poly.type
_entity_poly.pdbx_seq_one_letter_code
_entity_poly.pdbx_strand_id
1 'polypeptide(L)'
;MNTEANAAHDARAARQRTSHQGRKLKNEGTRMACPHCDAQAEIRTSRVVSKTMRELIYACTNVECGHTFVAATEVLRTLSPSATPDPAVNIPLSSHVNREMVRIVLDHAAESAHQPQYTAPTTGDLFAGPRGTS
;
A
#
# COMPACT_ATOMS: atom_id res chain seq x y z
N MET A 1 6.39 -9.26 -61.15
CA MET A 1 4.91 -9.34 -61.15
C MET A 1 4.53 -10.80 -60.96
N ASN A 2 4.06 -11.33 -59.84
CA ASN A 2 3.61 -10.79 -58.56
C ASN A 2 3.98 -11.83 -57.48
N THR A 3 4.97 -11.50 -56.65
CA THR A 3 5.33 -12.24 -55.43
C THR A 3 4.47 -11.74 -54.27
N GLU A 4 3.14 -11.86 -54.40
CA GLU A 4 2.20 -11.28 -53.43
C GLU A 4 1.28 -12.34 -52.79
N ALA A 5 1.41 -13.61 -53.18
CA ALA A 5 0.58 -14.69 -52.64
C ALA A 5 1.07 -15.26 -51.29
N ASN A 6 2.27 -14.89 -50.81
CA ASN A 6 2.84 -15.40 -49.55
C ASN A 6 2.74 -14.42 -48.37
N ALA A 7 2.09 -13.25 -48.53
CA ALA A 7 1.93 -12.27 -47.45
C ALA A 7 0.74 -12.55 -46.51
N ALA A 8 0.01 -13.64 -46.73
CA ALA A 8 -1.20 -13.97 -45.95
C ALA A 8 -0.93 -14.79 -44.68
N HIS A 9 0.30 -15.28 -44.47
CA HIS A 9 0.63 -16.16 -43.34
C HIS A 9 1.23 -15.47 -42.10
N ASP A 10 1.69 -14.22 -42.21
CA ASP A 10 2.29 -13.51 -41.06
C ASP A 10 1.36 -12.47 -40.42
N ALA A 11 0.10 -12.44 -40.85
CA ALA A 11 -0.91 -11.58 -40.27
C ALA A 11 -1.52 -12.23 -39.02
N ARG A 12 -1.11 -11.69 -37.87
CA ARG A 12 -1.75 -11.80 -36.55
C ARG A 12 -1.35 -13.04 -35.75
N ALA A 13 -0.10 -13.05 -35.29
CA ALA A 13 0.16 -13.53 -33.94
C ALA A 13 -0.89 -12.89 -33.01
N ALA A 14 -1.79 -13.73 -32.50
CA ALA A 14 -2.85 -13.33 -31.60
C ALA A 14 -2.22 -12.49 -30.49
N ARG A 15 -2.53 -11.19 -30.47
CA ARG A 15 -2.25 -10.37 -29.30
C ARG A 15 -3.07 -10.99 -28.20
N GLN A 16 -2.44 -11.85 -27.42
CA GLN A 16 -3.01 -12.50 -26.25
C GLN A 16 -3.72 -11.38 -25.50
N ARG A 17 -5.05 -11.44 -25.40
CA ARG A 17 -5.80 -10.48 -24.59
C ARG A 17 -5.32 -10.74 -23.17
N THR A 18 -4.33 -9.97 -22.74
CA THR A 18 -3.62 -10.18 -21.49
C THR A 18 -4.57 -9.95 -20.33
N SER A 19 -5.26 -11.02 -19.95
CA SER A 19 -6.16 -11.17 -18.80
C SER A 19 -7.33 -10.17 -18.73
N HIS A 20 -8.39 -10.55 -18.04
CA HIS A 20 -9.46 -9.65 -17.63
C HIS A 20 -8.95 -8.67 -16.54
N GLN A 21 -7.88 -7.92 -16.84
CA GLN A 21 -7.32 -6.93 -15.93
C GLN A 21 -8.33 -5.80 -15.82
N GLY A 22 -9.16 -5.89 -14.79
CA GLY A 22 -10.12 -4.87 -14.42
C GLY A 22 -9.44 -3.51 -14.22
N ARG A 23 -10.26 -2.49 -13.93
CA ARG A 23 -9.80 -1.10 -13.80
C ARG A 23 -8.55 -1.00 -12.90
N LYS A 24 -7.51 -0.30 -13.38
CA LYS A 24 -6.31 -0.02 -12.59
C LYS A 24 -6.66 0.84 -11.38
N LEU A 25 -6.34 0.35 -10.18
CA LEU A 25 -6.52 1.07 -8.92
C LEU A 25 -5.41 2.12 -8.76
N LYS A 26 -5.71 3.28 -8.17
CA LYS A 26 -4.71 4.35 -8.00
C LYS A 26 -3.72 4.07 -6.87
N ASN A 27 -4.15 3.32 -5.84
CA ASN A 27 -3.36 3.08 -4.63
C ASN A 27 -2.87 1.63 -4.61
N GLU A 28 -1.58 1.41 -4.38
CA GLU A 28 -0.98 0.06 -4.29
C GLU A 28 -1.25 -0.61 -2.95
N GLY A 29 -1.30 0.16 -1.86
CA GLY A 29 -1.55 -0.35 -0.50
C GLY A 29 -2.98 -0.81 -0.21
N THR A 30 -3.87 -0.82 -1.21
CA THR A 30 -5.31 -1.11 -1.08
C THR A 30 -5.71 -2.31 -1.95
N ARG A 31 -4.73 -3.04 -2.49
CA ARG A 31 -4.94 -4.05 -3.52
C ARG A 31 -4.91 -5.46 -2.95
N MET A 32 -6.02 -6.18 -3.10
CA MET A 32 -6.13 -7.61 -2.81
C MET A 32 -6.59 -8.33 -4.07
N ALA A 33 -6.02 -9.50 -4.36
CA ALA A 33 -6.47 -10.31 -5.49
C ALA A 33 -7.82 -10.97 -5.17
N CYS A 34 -8.74 -10.96 -6.14
CA CYS A 34 -10.02 -11.65 -6.02
C CYS A 34 -9.79 -13.18 -6.05
N PRO A 35 -10.32 -13.96 -5.09
CA PRO A 35 -10.10 -15.41 -5.02
C PRO A 35 -10.73 -16.20 -6.18
N HIS A 36 -11.61 -15.58 -6.98
CA HIS A 36 -12.30 -16.26 -8.08
C HIS A 36 -11.69 -16.01 -9.45
N CYS A 37 -11.06 -14.86 -9.68
CA CYS A 37 -10.61 -14.47 -11.01
C CYS A 37 -9.24 -13.79 -11.03
N ASP A 38 -8.56 -13.70 -9.89
CA ASP A 38 -7.25 -13.06 -9.68
C ASP A 38 -7.17 -11.58 -10.09
N ALA A 39 -8.28 -11.00 -10.55
CA ALA A 39 -8.40 -9.59 -10.82
C ALA A 39 -8.26 -8.81 -9.50
N GLN A 40 -7.79 -7.58 -9.62
CA GLN A 40 -7.62 -6.70 -8.47
C GLN A 40 -8.98 -6.36 -7.85
N ALA A 41 -9.05 -6.29 -6.52
CA ALA A 41 -10.21 -5.84 -5.78
C ALA A 41 -9.94 -4.48 -5.12
N GLU A 42 -10.95 -3.61 -5.11
CA GLU A 42 -10.93 -2.27 -4.55
C GLU A 42 -11.62 -2.25 -3.18
N ILE A 43 -11.01 -1.59 -2.18
CA ILE A 43 -11.66 -1.36 -0.90
C ILE A 43 -12.76 -0.31 -1.07
N ARG A 44 -14.00 -0.66 -0.75
CA ARG A 44 -15.17 0.23 -0.76
C ARG A 44 -15.34 0.94 0.58
N THR A 45 -15.24 0.19 1.66
CA THR A 45 -15.42 0.71 3.02
C THR A 45 -14.49 -0.02 3.96
N SER A 46 -14.14 0.64 5.07
CA SER A 46 -13.38 0.04 6.15
C SER A 46 -14.01 0.36 7.49
N ARG A 47 -14.00 -0.62 8.39
CA ARG A 47 -14.49 -0.50 9.75
C ARG A 47 -13.38 -0.87 10.73
N VAL A 48 -13.13 0.00 11.70
CA VAL A 48 -12.23 -0.30 12.82
C VAL A 48 -12.96 -1.22 13.79
N VAL A 49 -12.37 -2.37 14.08
CA VAL A 49 -12.91 -3.33 15.06
C VAL A 49 -12.15 -3.20 16.38
N SER A 50 -10.83 -3.13 16.33
CA SER A 50 -9.98 -2.89 17.50
C SER A 50 -8.79 -2.00 17.12
N LYS A 51 -7.94 -1.62 18.10
CA LYS A 51 -6.70 -0.89 17.82
C LYS A 51 -5.74 -1.66 16.90
N THR A 52 -5.85 -2.99 16.84
CA THR A 52 -4.99 -3.88 16.06
C THR A 52 -5.67 -4.48 14.83
N MET A 53 -7.01 -4.39 14.72
CA MET A 53 -7.79 -5.08 13.69
C MET A 53 -8.77 -4.15 12.97
N ARG A 54 -8.84 -4.30 11.64
CA ARG A 54 -9.76 -3.59 10.75
C ARG A 54 -10.46 -4.56 9.79
N GLU A 55 -11.75 -4.38 9.62
CA GLU A 55 -12.55 -5.04 8.58
C GLU A 55 -12.60 -4.16 7.32
N LEU A 56 -12.46 -4.79 6.17
CA LEU A 56 -12.38 -4.13 4.87
C LEU A 56 -13.38 -4.82 3.92
N ILE A 57 -14.23 -4.04 3.28
CA ILE A 57 -15.13 -4.54 2.25
C ILE A 57 -14.47 -4.30 0.89
N TYR A 58 -14.17 -5.38 0.18
CA TYR A 58 -13.57 -5.38 -1.15
C TYR A 58 -14.62 -5.65 -2.23
N ALA A 59 -14.47 -4.98 -3.37
CA ALA A 59 -15.24 -5.25 -4.58
C ALA A 59 -14.29 -5.52 -5.75
N CYS A 60 -14.50 -6.64 -6.45
CA CYS A 60 -13.72 -7.01 -7.62
C CYS A 60 -13.83 -5.95 -8.72
N THR A 61 -12.71 -5.63 -9.38
CA THR A 61 -12.69 -4.70 -10.52
C THR A 61 -13.17 -5.32 -11.83
N ASN A 62 -13.20 -6.66 -11.91
CA ASN A 62 -13.78 -7.36 -13.05
C ASN A 62 -15.31 -7.42 -12.88
N VAL A 63 -16.02 -6.68 -13.73
CA VAL A 63 -17.50 -6.60 -13.73
C VAL A 63 -18.17 -7.94 -13.99
N GLU A 64 -17.55 -8.83 -14.78
CA GLU A 64 -18.08 -10.18 -15.02
C GLU A 64 -18.00 -11.05 -13.77
N CYS A 65 -16.99 -10.81 -12.91
CA CYS A 65 -16.86 -11.53 -11.65
C CYS A 65 -17.77 -10.94 -10.57
N GLY A 66 -17.83 -9.61 -10.44
CA GLY A 66 -18.73 -8.91 -9.51
C GLY A 66 -18.54 -9.24 -8.01
N HIS A 67 -17.57 -10.09 -7.66
CA HIS A 67 -17.43 -10.61 -6.31
C HIS A 67 -17.13 -9.50 -5.30
N THR A 68 -17.89 -9.50 -4.21
CA THR A 68 -17.74 -8.56 -3.11
C THR A 68 -17.56 -9.37 -1.84
N PHE A 69 -16.53 -9.07 -1.06
CA PHE A 69 -16.13 -9.87 0.09
C PHE A 69 -15.55 -9.01 1.20
N VAL A 70 -15.57 -9.56 2.41
CA VAL A 70 -15.00 -8.92 3.60
C VAL A 70 -13.67 -9.58 3.91
N ALA A 71 -12.64 -8.77 4.17
CA ALA A 71 -11.35 -9.23 4.66
C ALA A 71 -11.01 -8.53 5.98
N ALA A 72 -10.47 -9.29 6.93
CA ALA A 72 -9.91 -8.75 8.15
C ALA A 72 -8.40 -8.51 7.97
N THR A 73 -7.92 -7.34 8.37
CA THR A 73 -6.50 -7.03 8.46
C THR A 73 -6.15 -6.78 9.92
N GLU A 74 -5.23 -7.59 10.43
CA GLU A 74 -4.79 -7.55 11.82
C GLU A 74 -3.28 -7.35 11.91
N VAL A 75 -2.84 -6.54 12.87
CA VAL A 75 -1.43 -6.37 13.22
C VAL A 75 -0.99 -7.55 14.10
N LEU A 76 -0.37 -8.54 13.48
CA LEU A 76 0.00 -9.80 14.15
C LEU A 76 1.27 -9.69 15.00
N ARG A 77 2.28 -8.99 14.49
CA ARG A 77 3.60 -8.91 15.14
C ARG A 77 4.35 -7.64 14.78
N THR A 78 5.08 -7.13 15.75
CA THR A 78 5.91 -5.95 15.62
C THR A 78 7.30 -6.36 15.10
N LEU A 79 7.70 -5.78 13.97
CA LEU A 79 9.06 -5.94 13.40
C LEU A 79 10.04 -4.91 13.97
N SER A 80 9.57 -3.68 14.14
CA SER A 80 10.29 -2.59 14.80
C SER A 80 9.35 -1.94 15.82
N PRO A 81 9.77 -1.75 17.08
CA PRO A 81 8.95 -1.07 18.07
C PRO A 81 8.63 0.37 17.63
N SER A 82 7.49 0.88 18.09
CA SER A 82 7.10 2.29 17.89
C SER A 82 8.00 3.20 18.74
N ALA A 83 8.34 4.38 18.21
CA ALA A 83 9.00 5.44 18.98
C ALA A 83 8.05 6.08 20.03
N THR A 84 6.74 5.92 19.85
CA THR A 84 5.70 6.39 20.78
C THR A 84 4.72 5.24 21.05
N PRO A 85 5.07 4.27 21.93
CA PRO A 85 4.21 3.13 22.21
C PRO A 85 3.00 3.55 23.05
N ASP A 86 1.81 3.04 22.68
CA ASP A 86 0.60 3.14 23.52
C ASP A 86 0.59 1.97 24.52
N PRO A 87 0.62 2.20 25.83
CA PRO A 87 0.65 1.13 26.83
C PRO A 87 -0.61 0.24 26.82
N ALA A 88 -1.72 0.70 26.22
CA ALA A 88 -2.93 -0.11 26.08
C ALA A 88 -2.89 -1.10 24.91
N VAL A 89 -1.85 -1.06 24.05
CA VAL A 89 -1.72 -1.93 22.88
C VAL A 89 -0.53 -2.87 23.06
N ASN A 90 -0.83 -4.15 23.28
CA ASN A 90 0.19 -5.19 23.38
C ASN A 90 0.22 -6.02 22.09
N ILE A 91 1.26 -5.83 21.27
CA ILE A 91 1.51 -6.62 20.06
C ILE A 91 2.83 -7.39 20.25
N PRO A 92 2.86 -8.71 20.03
CA PRO A 92 4.08 -9.49 20.22
C PRO A 92 5.16 -9.10 19.20
N LEU A 93 6.43 -9.17 19.60
CA LEU A 93 7.55 -9.04 18.67
C LEU A 93 7.66 -10.28 17.78
N SER A 94 8.07 -10.09 16.52
CA SER A 94 8.38 -11.20 15.61
C SER A 94 9.56 -12.04 16.13
N SER A 95 9.54 -13.35 15.85
CA SER A 95 10.60 -14.29 16.27
C SER A 95 11.99 -13.95 15.72
N HIS A 96 12.05 -13.25 14.58
CA HIS A 96 13.29 -12.87 13.91
C HIS A 96 13.91 -11.58 14.47
N VAL A 97 13.27 -10.96 15.47
CA VAL A 97 13.78 -9.73 16.09
C VAL A 97 14.70 -10.11 17.24
N ASN A 98 15.94 -9.63 17.23
CA ASN A 98 16.85 -9.78 18.35
C ASN A 98 16.34 -8.95 19.54
N ARG A 99 15.62 -9.62 20.45
CA ARG A 99 14.97 -8.99 21.59
C ARG A 99 15.95 -8.27 22.49
N GLU A 100 17.16 -8.80 22.65
CA GLU A 100 18.20 -8.17 23.47
C GLU A 100 18.69 -6.87 22.84
N MET A 101 18.97 -6.90 21.53
CA MET A 101 19.34 -5.69 20.79
C MET A 101 18.24 -4.62 20.91
N VAL A 102 16.98 -5.00 20.75
CA VAL A 102 15.85 -4.07 20.89
C VAL A 102 15.77 -3.50 22.30
N ARG A 103 15.96 -4.32 23.34
CA ARG A 103 15.96 -3.83 24.73
C ARG A 103 17.08 -2.82 24.95
N ILE A 104 18.30 -3.13 24.54
CA ILE A 104 19.47 -2.24 24.63
C ILE A 104 19.19 -0.91 23.93
N VAL A 105 18.64 -0.95 22.71
CA VAL A 105 18.30 0.27 21.95
C VAL A 105 17.24 1.09 22.68
N LEU A 106 16.23 0.45 23.27
CA LEU A 106 15.18 1.15 24.02
C LEU A 106 15.71 1.74 25.34
N ASP A 107 16.56 1.00 26.07
CA ASP A 107 17.18 1.46 27.32
C ASP A 107 18.13 2.65 27.10
N HIS A 108 18.78 2.69 25.92
CA HIS A 108 19.70 3.76 25.52
C HIS A 108 19.11 4.76 24.53
N ALA A 109 17.81 4.69 24.24
CA ALA A 109 17.15 5.65 23.38
C ALA A 109 17.14 7.00 24.09
N ALA A 110 18.06 7.88 23.74
CA ALA A 110 18.00 9.26 24.17
C ALA A 110 16.67 9.87 23.68
N GLU A 111 15.98 10.60 24.55
CA GLU A 111 14.87 11.45 24.12
C GLU A 111 15.41 12.43 23.07
N SER A 112 15.13 12.18 21.80
CA SER A 112 15.36 13.19 20.78
C SER A 112 14.38 14.32 21.05
N ALA A 113 14.87 15.56 21.17
CA ALA A 113 14.04 16.77 21.24
C ALA A 113 13.29 17.07 19.92
N HIS A 114 12.89 16.02 19.18
CA HIS A 114 12.16 16.16 17.94
C HIS A 114 10.69 16.42 18.27
N GLN A 115 10.34 17.70 18.29
CA GLN A 115 8.96 18.12 18.32
C GLN A 115 8.44 18.17 16.88
N PRO A 116 7.45 17.33 16.50
CA PRO A 116 6.89 17.37 15.15
C PRO A 116 6.22 18.73 14.93
N GLN A 117 6.84 19.59 14.13
CA GLN A 117 6.24 20.85 13.74
C GLN A 117 5.30 20.58 12.56
N TYR A 118 3.99 20.67 12.82
CA TYR A 118 2.99 20.72 11.76
C TYR A 118 3.05 22.11 11.10
N THR A 119 3.96 22.28 10.15
CA THR A 119 3.97 23.48 9.29
C THR A 119 2.78 23.40 8.35
N ALA A 120 1.89 24.40 8.40
CA ALA A 120 0.81 24.51 7.43
C ALA A 120 1.41 24.64 6.02
N PRO A 121 0.88 23.91 5.02
CA PRO A 121 1.37 23.99 3.65
C PRO A 121 1.14 25.41 3.13
N THR A 122 2.22 26.18 2.98
CA THR A 122 2.18 27.50 2.37
C THR A 122 2.42 27.36 0.88
N THR A 123 1.54 27.95 0.05
CA THR A 123 1.67 28.00 -1.41
C THR A 123 2.81 28.94 -1.88
N GLY A 124 3.68 29.36 -0.96
CA GLY A 124 4.83 30.22 -1.27
C GLY A 124 5.95 29.41 -1.94
N ASP A 125 6.72 30.06 -2.81
CA ASP A 125 7.95 29.49 -3.33
C ASP A 125 8.96 29.35 -2.18
N LEU A 126 9.25 28.10 -1.79
CA LEU A 126 10.16 27.73 -0.70
C LEU A 126 11.59 28.28 -0.90
N PHE A 127 11.92 28.77 -2.10
CA PHE A 127 13.24 29.31 -2.47
C PHE A 127 13.27 30.82 -2.67
N ALA A 128 12.18 31.53 -2.43
CA ALA A 128 12.17 32.99 -2.47
C ALA A 128 12.91 33.57 -1.25
N GLY A 129 14.24 33.59 -1.31
CA GLY A 129 15.08 34.29 -0.34
C GLY A 129 14.79 35.80 -0.31
N PRO A 130 15.18 36.53 0.75
CA PRO A 130 14.99 37.97 0.81
C PRO A 130 15.73 38.62 -0.36
N ARG A 131 14.99 39.33 -1.23
CA ARG A 131 15.61 40.15 -2.28
C ARG A 131 16.42 41.23 -1.56
N GLY A 132 17.74 41.13 -1.62
CA GLY A 132 18.65 42.09 -1.00
C GLY A 132 18.26 43.51 -1.39
N THR A 133 18.01 44.34 -0.38
CA THR A 133 17.81 45.77 -0.54
C THR A 133 19.18 46.42 -0.73
N SER A 134 19.42 46.98 -1.91
CA SER A 134 20.52 47.91 -2.19
C SER A 134 20.32 49.25 -1.49
#